data_AF-A0A024K5A9-F1
#
_entry.id   AF-A0A024K5A9-F1
#
_cell.length_a   1.000
_cell.length_b   1.000
_cell.length_c   1.000
_cell.angle_alpha   90.00
_cell.angle_beta   90.00
_cell.angle_gamma   90.00
#
_symmetry.space_group_name_H-M   'P 1'
#
loop_
_entity.id
_entity.type
_entity.pdbx_description
1 polymer ?
#
loop_
_entity_poly.entity_id
_entity_poly.type
_entity_poly.pdbx_seq_one_letter_code
_entity_poly.pdbx_strand_id
1 'polypeptide(L)'
;MTKARRSPWLDDRAALLVSLLADRHGLTVSEDTARQDISDDLDHVARLVRIGRQAAKVYITDDMISKMADRIAAAVAEHQTATAAGGIEHQHVVDLDTERRRRR
;
A
#
# COMPACT_ATOMS: atom_id res chain seq x y z
N MET A 1 -24.03 15.64 -6.28
CA MET A 1 -23.09 14.51 -6.45
C MET A 1 -23.57 13.36 -5.59
N THR A 2 -24.09 12.30 -6.19
CA THR A 2 -24.55 11.09 -5.48
C THR A 2 -23.32 10.38 -4.92
N LYS A 3 -23.12 10.44 -3.60
CA LYS A 3 -22.07 9.69 -2.90
C LYS A 3 -22.30 8.21 -3.19
N ALA A 4 -21.42 7.59 -3.97
CA ALA A 4 -21.51 6.16 -4.28
C ALA A 4 -21.66 5.39 -2.96
N ARG A 5 -22.60 4.44 -2.93
CA ARG A 5 -22.91 3.67 -1.72
C ARG A 5 -21.65 2.91 -1.30
N ARG A 6 -21.02 3.34 -0.19
CA ARG A 6 -19.87 2.63 0.39
C ARG A 6 -20.30 1.23 0.84
N SER A 7 -19.41 0.26 0.65
CA SER A 7 -19.66 -1.14 1.01
C SER A 7 -19.32 -1.34 2.48
N PRO A 8 -20.30 -1.61 3.37
CA PRO A 8 -20.03 -1.77 4.80
C PRO A 8 -18.97 -2.84 5.08
N TRP A 9 -19.01 -3.96 4.34
CA TRP A 9 -18.01 -5.03 4.44
C TRP A 9 -16.58 -4.55 4.17
N LEU A 10 -16.40 -3.59 3.24
CA LEU A 10 -15.07 -3.09 2.89
C LEU A 10 -14.60 -2.09 3.95
N ASP A 11 -15.52 -1.31 4.50
CA ASP A 11 -15.25 -0.40 5.61
C ASP A 11 -14.81 -1.19 6.85
N ASP A 12 -15.48 -2.30 7.20
CA ASP A 12 -15.08 -3.18 8.31
C ASP A 12 -13.67 -3.77 8.13
N ARG A 13 -13.34 -4.21 6.91
CA ARG A 13 -11.99 -4.75 6.61
C ARG A 13 -10.92 -3.68 6.62
N ALA A 14 -11.23 -2.48 6.13
CA ALA A 14 -10.34 -1.33 6.18
C ALA A 14 -10.06 -0.90 7.62
N ALA A 15 -11.08 -0.83 8.47
CA ALA A 15 -10.94 -0.52 9.88
C ALA A 15 -10.04 -1.53 10.61
N LEU A 16 -10.19 -2.82 10.32
CA LEU A 16 -9.30 -3.86 10.85
C LEU A 16 -7.85 -3.69 10.38
N LEU A 17 -7.63 -3.36 9.10
CA LEU A 17 -6.28 -3.11 8.60
C LEU A 17 -5.64 -1.90 9.30
N VAL A 18 -6.40 -0.81 9.47
CA VAL A 18 -5.96 0.41 10.17
C VAL A 18 -5.57 0.09 11.61
N SER A 19 -6.41 -0.64 12.36
CA SER A 19 -6.09 -0.98 13.76
C SER A 19 -4.85 -1.88 13.84
N LEU A 20 -4.72 -2.88 12.97
CA LEU A 20 -3.56 -3.78 12.99
C LEU A 20 -2.25 -3.08 12.63
N LEU A 21 -2.29 -2.07 11.76
CA LEU A 21 -1.13 -1.23 11.44
C LEU A 21 -0.76 -0.33 12.62
N ALA A 22 -1.75 0.28 13.26
CA ALA A 22 -1.51 1.16 14.41
C ALA A 22 -1.03 0.37 15.64
N ASP A 23 -1.75 -0.67 16.02
CA ASP A 23 -1.54 -1.38 17.29
C ASP A 23 -0.28 -2.24 17.29
N ARG A 24 0.03 -2.89 16.17
CA ARG A 24 1.19 -3.82 16.09
C ARG A 24 2.46 -3.14 15.60
N HIS A 25 2.33 -2.18 14.68
CA HIS A 25 3.46 -1.63 13.93
C HIS A 25 3.64 -0.12 14.15
N GLY A 26 2.76 0.55 14.89
CA GLY A 26 2.82 2.00 15.12
C GLY A 26 2.63 2.82 13.84
N LEU A 27 2.04 2.23 12.80
CA LEU A 27 1.83 2.86 11.50
C LEU A 27 0.43 3.45 11.40
N THR A 28 0.34 4.67 10.86
CA THR A 28 -0.93 5.34 10.61
C THR A 28 -1.21 5.39 9.11
N VAL A 29 -2.46 5.08 8.74
CA VAL A 29 -2.93 5.15 7.36
C VAL A 29 -4.37 5.63 7.37
N SER A 30 -4.77 6.35 6.32
CA SER A 30 -6.17 6.76 6.18
C SER A 30 -7.06 5.55 5.90
N GLU A 31 -8.29 5.56 6.43
CA GLU A 31 -9.27 4.50 6.17
C GLU A 31 -9.56 4.35 4.66
N ASP A 32 -9.56 5.45 3.91
CA ASP A 32 -9.77 5.42 2.46
C ASP A 32 -8.63 4.73 1.70
N THR A 33 -7.39 4.89 2.15
CA THR A 33 -6.23 4.17 1.61
C THR A 33 -6.31 2.68 1.96
N ALA A 34 -6.55 2.34 3.23
CA ALA A 34 -6.71 0.94 3.65
C ALA A 34 -7.86 0.24 2.89
N ARG A 35 -8.96 0.96 2.67
CA ARG A 35 -10.09 0.49 1.86
C ARG A 35 -9.71 0.22 0.40
N GLN A 36 -8.83 1.05 -0.17
CA GLN A 36 -8.31 0.83 -1.52
C GLN A 36 -7.39 -0.40 -1.57
N ASP A 37 -6.50 -0.57 -0.60
CA ASP A 37 -5.59 -1.73 -0.53
C ASP A 37 -6.37 -3.04 -0.46
N ILE A 38 -7.40 -3.11 0.39
CA ILE A 38 -8.28 -4.29 0.49
C ILE A 38 -9.08 -4.48 -0.80
N SER A 39 -9.51 -3.40 -1.46
CA SER A 39 -10.21 -3.47 -2.74
C SER A 39 -9.34 -4.09 -3.83
N ASP A 40 -8.09 -3.67 -3.92
CA ASP A 40 -7.14 -4.12 -4.94
C ASP A 40 -6.72 -5.58 -4.69
N ASP A 41 -6.53 -5.97 -3.44
CA ASP A 41 -6.24 -7.35 -3.05
C ASP A 41 -7.45 -8.27 -3.32
N LEU A 42 -8.68 -7.79 -3.06
CA LEU A 42 -9.90 -8.51 -3.44
C LEU A 42 -10.01 -8.73 -4.95
N ASP A 43 -9.70 -7.72 -5.77
CA ASP A 43 -9.65 -7.86 -7.23
C ASP A 43 -8.54 -8.79 -7.68
N HIS A 44 -7.39 -8.76 -6.99
CA HIS A 44 -6.29 -9.66 -7.26
C HIS A 44 -6.69 -11.12 -7.00
N VAL A 45 -7.27 -11.42 -5.83
CA VAL A 45 -7.75 -12.76 -5.49
C VAL A 45 -8.81 -13.23 -6.47
N ALA A 46 -9.81 -12.38 -6.79
CA ALA A 46 -10.86 -12.71 -7.75
C ALA A 46 -10.29 -13.12 -9.11
N ARG A 47 -9.27 -12.39 -9.60
CA ARG A 47 -8.56 -12.74 -10.84
C ARG A 47 -7.76 -14.03 -10.71
N LEU A 48 -7.04 -14.22 -9.62
CA LEU A 48 -6.16 -15.38 -9.40
C LEU A 48 -6.95 -16.68 -9.35
N VAL A 49 -8.07 -16.70 -8.64
CA VAL A 49 -8.93 -17.91 -8.51
C VAL A 49 -10.03 -17.97 -9.58
N ARG A 50 -10.10 -16.98 -10.47
CA ARG A 50 -11.05 -16.88 -11.61
C ARG A 50 -12.52 -16.95 -11.20
N ILE A 51 -12.90 -16.21 -10.16
CA ILE A 51 -14.29 -16.08 -9.70
C ILE A 51 -14.76 -14.63 -9.67
N GLY A 52 -16.06 -14.42 -9.50
CA GLY A 52 -16.63 -13.09 -9.34
C GLY A 52 -16.20 -12.42 -8.03
N ARG A 53 -16.08 -11.09 -8.06
CA ARG A 53 -15.63 -10.28 -6.92
C ARG A 53 -16.40 -10.51 -5.62
N GLN A 54 -17.72 -10.73 -5.70
CA GLN A 54 -18.53 -11.02 -4.50
C GLN A 54 -18.17 -12.37 -3.88
N ALA A 55 -17.90 -13.39 -4.70
CA ALA A 55 -17.47 -14.70 -4.21
C ALA A 55 -16.06 -14.65 -3.63
N ALA A 56 -15.18 -13.79 -4.15
CA ALA A 56 -13.81 -13.64 -3.65
C ALA A 56 -13.72 -13.08 -2.21
N LYS A 57 -14.78 -12.42 -1.71
CA LYS A 57 -14.81 -11.89 -0.33
C LYS A 57 -14.54 -12.94 0.74
N VAL A 58 -14.87 -14.21 0.50
CA VAL A 58 -14.65 -15.31 1.46
C VAL A 58 -13.17 -15.61 1.70
N TYR A 59 -12.30 -15.20 0.77
CA TYR A 59 -10.85 -15.40 0.89
C TYR A 59 -10.15 -14.23 1.60
N ILE A 60 -10.81 -13.07 1.71
CA ILE A 60 -10.32 -11.93 2.48
C ILE A 60 -10.67 -12.15 3.96
N THR A 61 -9.85 -12.96 4.61
CA THR A 61 -9.96 -13.35 6.01
C THR A 61 -9.19 -12.39 6.92
N ASP A 62 -9.50 -12.42 8.22
CA ASP A 62 -8.77 -11.61 9.21
C ASP A 62 -7.28 -11.97 9.25
N ASP A 63 -6.93 -13.25 9.07
CA ASP A 63 -5.53 -13.71 8.95
C ASP A 63 -4.84 -13.12 7.70
N MET A 64 -5.56 -13.04 6.58
CA MET A 64 -5.03 -12.41 5.37
C MET A 64 -4.78 -10.91 5.59
N ILE A 65 -5.69 -10.21 6.27
CA ILE A 65 -5.55 -8.79 6.61
C ILE A 65 -4.38 -8.60 7.58
N SER A 66 -4.23 -9.49 8.56
CA SER A 66 -3.07 -9.52 9.46
C SER A 66 -1.75 -9.64 8.70
N LYS A 67 -1.65 -10.60 7.79
CA LYS A 67 -0.47 -10.77 6.91
C LYS A 67 -0.25 -9.59 5.98
N MET A 68 -1.32 -8.94 5.52
CA MET A 68 -1.21 -7.71 4.72
C MET A 68 -0.56 -6.60 5.53
N ALA A 69 -1.00 -6.36 6.76
CA ALA A 69 -0.39 -5.36 7.65
C ALA A 69 1.09 -5.69 7.94
N ASP A 70 1.45 -6.96 8.14
CA ASP A 70 2.85 -7.36 8.36
C ASP A 70 3.71 -7.10 7.12
N ARG A 71 3.17 -7.39 5.91
CA ARG A 71 3.85 -7.07 4.64
C ARG A 71 4.05 -5.57 4.44
N ILE A 72 3.03 -4.75 4.73
CA ILE A 72 3.11 -3.29 4.64
C ILE A 72 4.18 -2.78 5.61
N ALA A 73 4.18 -3.24 6.85
CA ALA A 73 5.16 -2.83 7.86
C ALA A 73 6.59 -3.19 7.46
N ALA A 74 6.80 -4.40 6.92
CA ALA A 74 8.10 -4.81 6.40
C ALA A 74 8.57 -3.90 5.27
N ALA A 75 7.70 -3.61 4.28
CA ALA A 75 8.03 -2.73 3.17
C ALA A 75 8.34 -1.29 3.62
N VAL A 76 7.62 -0.78 4.63
CA VAL A 76 7.90 0.54 5.22
C VAL A 76 9.26 0.54 5.93
N ALA A 77 9.57 -0.48 6.71
CA ALA A 77 10.87 -0.60 7.38
C ALA A 77 12.02 -0.68 6.38
N GLU A 78 11.87 -1.48 5.32
CA GLU A 78 12.85 -1.55 4.21
C GLU A 78 13.07 -0.18 3.58
N HIS A 79 12.00 0.54 3.24
CA HIS A 79 12.11 1.90 2.68
C HIS A 79 12.80 2.86 3.64
N GLN A 80 12.47 2.83 4.94
CA GLN A 80 13.13 3.66 5.95
C GLN A 80 14.62 3.36 6.06
N THR A 81 15.02 2.07 6.08
CA THR A 81 16.43 1.68 6.10
C THR A 81 17.17 2.11 4.84
N ALA A 82 16.56 2.01 3.66
CA ALA A 82 17.14 2.48 2.41
C ALA A 82 17.35 4.00 2.42
N THR A 83 16.39 4.78 2.93
CA THR A 83 16.54 6.24 3.07
C THR A 83 17.59 6.63 4.11
N ALA A 84 17.73 5.87 5.21
CA ALA A 84 18.75 6.11 6.22
C ALA A 84 20.17 5.75 5.73
N ALA A 85 20.31 4.69 4.95
CA ALA A 85 21.59 4.29 4.34
C ALA A 85 21.99 5.19 3.16
N GLY A 86 21.02 5.80 2.48
CA GLY A 86 21.20 6.65 1.30
C GLY A 86 21.02 8.16 1.57
N GLY A 87 21.49 8.66 2.73
CA GLY A 87 21.33 10.05 3.13
C GLY A 87 21.53 11.05 1.98
N ILE A 88 20.43 11.62 1.49
CA ILE A 88 20.33 12.68 0.49
C ILE A 88 21.15 12.44 -0.78
N GLU A 89 20.74 11.51 -1.63
CA GLU A 89 20.88 11.71 -3.07
C GLU A 89 19.57 12.26 -3.62
N HIS A 90 19.38 13.58 -3.46
CA HIS A 90 18.65 14.32 -4.48
C HIS A 90 19.26 13.90 -5.81
N GLN A 91 18.44 13.37 -6.72
CA GLN A 91 18.82 13.21 -8.12
C GLN A 91 19.57 14.47 -8.57
N HIS A 92 20.90 14.37 -8.63
CA HIS A 92 21.73 15.35 -9.28
C HIS A 92 21.47 15.14 -10.78
N VAL A 93 20.38 15.73 -11.27
CA VAL A 93 20.12 15.83 -12.70
C VAL A 93 21.27 16.65 -13.27
N VAL A 94 22.28 15.97 -13.80
CA VAL A 94 23.41 16.60 -14.47
C VAL A 94 22.85 17.25 -15.73
N ASP A 95 22.91 18.59 -15.81
CA ASP A 95 22.73 19.28 -17.08
C ASP A 95 23.89 18.90 -18.02
N LEU A 96 23.62 17.93 -18.89
CA LEU A 96 24.61 17.35 -19.80
C LEU A 96 25.14 18.37 -20.81
N ASP A 97 24.43 19.46 -21.09
CA ASP A 97 24.92 20.52 -21.98
C ASP A 97 26.05 21.32 -21.32
N THR A 98 25.94 21.56 -20.01
CA THR A 98 26.98 22.25 -19.25
C THR A 98 28.24 21.41 -19.09
N GLU A 99 28.09 20.10 -18.82
CA GLU A 99 29.22 19.17 -18.67
C GLU A 99 30.00 18.98 -19.98
N ARG A 100 29.33 18.99 -21.14
CA ARG A 100 29.99 18.84 -22.45
C ARG A 100 30.84 20.04 -22.84
N ARG A 101 30.44 21.27 -22.48
CA ARG A 101 31.24 22.48 -22.76
C ARG A 101 32.52 22.51 -21.94
N ARG A 102 32.53 21.93 -20.74
CA ARG A 102 33.66 21.94 -19.81
C ARG A 102 34.83 21.04 -20.24
N ARG A 103 34.58 20.07 -21.13
CA ARG A 103 35.56 19.07 -21.60
C ARG A 103 36.23 19.40 -22.93
N ARG A 104 35.97 20.59 -23.49
CA ARG A 104 36.68 21.14 -24.66
C ARG A 104 37.65 22.21 -24.19
#